data_AF-A0A3S4I225-F1
#
_entry.id   AF-A0A3S4I225-F1
#
_cell.length_a   1.000
_cell.length_b   1.000
_cell.length_c   1.000
_cell.angle_alpha   90.00
_cell.angle_beta   90.00
_cell.angle_gamma   90.00
#
_symmetry.space_group_name_H-M   'P 1'
#
loop_
_entity.id
_entity.type
_entity.pdbx_description
1 polymer ?
#
loop_
_entity_poly.entity_id
_entity_poly.type
_entity_poly.pdbx_seq_one_letter_code
_entity_poly.pdbx_strand_id
1 'polypeptide(L)' 'MPLETALTQMLSRITPLTAVETLPLVNCFGRILATDIVSPLDVPRL' A
#
# COMPACT_ATOMS: atom_id res chain seq x y z
N MET A 1 22.38 -16.74 -14.72
CA MET A 1 21.66 -16.36 -13.48
C MET A 1 20.19 -16.73 -13.66
N PRO A 2 19.59 -17.51 -12.76
CA PRO A 2 18.15 -17.83 -12.81
C PRO A 2 17.27 -16.59 -12.63
N LEU A 3 16.07 -16.59 -13.22
CA LEU A 3 15.09 -15.50 -13.08
C LEU A 3 14.82 -15.15 -11.61
N GLU A 4 14.57 -16.16 -10.78
CA GLU A 4 14.29 -15.99 -9.35
C GLU A 4 15.44 -15.29 -8.61
N THR A 5 16.68 -15.65 -8.95
CA THR A 5 17.88 -15.03 -8.39
C THR A 5 17.97 -13.57 -8.80
N ALA A 6 17.69 -13.25 -10.07
CA ALA A 6 17.71 -11.87 -10.55
C ALA A 6 16.63 -11.03 -9.85
N LEU A 7 15.40 -11.56 -9.77
CA LEU A 7 14.26 -10.88 -9.15
C LEU A 7 14.52 -10.60 -7.66
N THR A 8 14.97 -11.62 -6.91
CA THR A 8 15.32 -11.48 -5.49
C THR A 8 16.42 -10.43 -5.28
N GLN A 9 17.45 -10.43 -6.13
CA GLN A 9 18.54 -9.46 -6.04
C GLN A 9 18.12 -8.02 -6.36
N MET A 10 17.18 -7.84 -7.28
CA MET A 10 16.63 -6.53 -7.60
C MET A 10 15.79 -5.99 -6.44
N LEU A 11 14.86 -6.80 -5.93
CA LEU A 11 13.94 -6.38 -4.87
C LEU A 11 14.65 -6.13 -3.53
N SER A 12 15.73 -6.86 -3.22
CA SER A 12 16.46 -6.68 -1.96
C SER A 12 17.15 -5.32 -1.80
N ARG A 13 17.28 -4.55 -2.88
CA ARG A 13 17.93 -3.23 -2.89
C ARG A 13 16.93 -2.08 -2.93
N ILE A 14 15.66 -2.36 -3.17
CA ILE A 14 14.62 -1.34 -3.34
C ILE A 14 13.88 -1.16 -2.01
N THR A 15 13.81 0.08 -1.53
CA THR A 15 12.96 0.45 -0.40
C THR A 15 11.63 0.98 -0.94
N PRO A 16 10.47 0.57 -0.38
CA PRO A 16 9.18 1.12 -0.77
C PRO A 16 9.13 2.65 -0.58
N LEU A 17 8.34 3.33 -1.42
CA LEU A 17 8.05 4.75 -1.23
C LEU A 17 7.22 4.96 0.03
N THR A 18 7.60 5.95 0.85
CA THR A 18 6.91 6.28 2.11
C THR A 18 6.30 7.69 2.12
N ALA A 19 6.51 8.48 1.06
CA ALA A 19 5.82 9.76 0.91
C ALA A 19 4.31 9.52 0.74
N VAL A 20 3.50 10.37 1.38
CA VAL A 20 2.05 10.22 1.43
C VAL A 20 1.35 11.47 0.93
N GLU A 21 0.16 11.29 0.37
CA GLU A 21 -0.78 12.35 0.08
C GLU A 21 -2.19 11.91 0.47
N THR A 22 -3.05 12.88 0.80
CA THR A 22 -4.44 12.61 1.15
C THR A 22 -5.34 13.08 0.02
N LEU A 23 -6.14 12.17 -0.51
CA LEU A 23 -7.02 12.40 -1.66
C LEU A 23 -8.47 12.03 -1.34
N PRO A 24 -9.46 12.60 -2.03
CA PRO A 24 -10.84 12.12 -2.01
C PRO A 24 -10.95 10.67 -2.53
N LEU A 25 -11.86 9.87 -1.97
CA LEU A 25 -11.99 8.43 -2.26
C LEU A 25 -12.11 8.08 -3.75
N VAL A 26 -12.81 8.91 -4.53
CA VAL A 26 -12.99 8.70 -5.99
C VAL A 26 -11.67 8.70 -6.76
N ASN A 27 -10.63 9.34 -6.22
CA ASN A 27 -9.30 9.42 -6.83
C ASN A 27 -8.34 8.34 -6.30
N CYS A 28 -8.78 7.46 -5.40
CA CYS A 28 -7.92 6.47 -4.75
C CYS A 28 -7.84 5.12 -5.48
N PHE A 29 -8.57 4.91 -6.59
CA PHE A 29 -8.54 3.65 -7.32
C PHE A 29 -7.13 3.34 -7.84
N GLY A 30 -6.60 2.15 -7.50
CA GLY A 30 -5.25 1.72 -7.87
C GLY A 30 -4.12 2.31 -7.00
N ARG A 31 -4.43 3.11 -5.97
CA ARG A 31 -3.45 3.63 -5.00
C ARG A 31 -3.20 2.60 -3.89
N ILE A 32 -2.04 2.72 -3.23
CA ILE A 32 -1.69 1.94 -2.03
C ILE A 32 -2.03 2.78 -0.79
N LEU A 33 -2.70 2.17 0.19
CA LEU A 33 -2.96 2.81 1.47
C LEU A 33 -1.64 3.08 2.20
N ALA A 34 -1.47 4.31 2.67
CA ALA A 34 -0.30 4.70 3.45
C ALA A 34 -0.34 4.14 4.89
N THR A 35 -1.55 3.97 5.42
CA THR A 35 -1.81 3.52 6.80
C THR A 35 -3.09 2.69 6.84
N ASP A 36 -3.28 1.94 7.92
CA ASP A 36 -4.49 1.16 8.17
C ASP A 36 -5.74 2.05 8.20
N ILE A 37 -6.88 1.48 7.79
CA ILE A 37 -8.20 2.12 7.89
C ILE A 37 -8.89 1.60 9.15
N VAL A 38 -9.26 2.52 10.03
CA VAL A 38 -9.94 2.21 11.29
C VAL A 38 -11.39 2.69 11.19
N SER A 39 -12.35 1.82 11.55
CA SER A 39 -13.76 2.23 11.58
C SER A 39 -13.97 3.28 12.68
N PRO A 40 -14.59 4.43 12.37
CA PRO A 40 -14.90 5.44 13.39
C PRO A 40 -16.17 5.10 14.20
N LEU A 41 -16.85 3.98 13.90
CA LEU A 41 -18.16 3.62 14.47
C LEU A 41 -18.44 2.11 14.36
N ASP A 42 -19.36 1.61 15.18
CA ASP A 42 -19.85 0.22 15.11
C ASP A 42 -20.78 -0.01 13.92
N VAL A 43 -20.64 -1.18 13.28
CA VAL A 43 -21.47 -1.60 12.14
C VAL A 43 -21.88 -3.08 12.30
N PRO A 44 -23.18 -3.41 12.43
CA PRO A 44 -24.31 -2.48 12.52
C PRO A 44 -24.34 -1.74 13.86
N ARG A 45 -25.06 -0.61 13.90
CA ARG A 45 -25.42 0.01 15.19
C ARG A 45 -26.60 -0.74 15.81
N LEU A 46 -26.59 -0.87 17.13
CA LEU A 46 -27.69 -1.44 17.92
C LEU A 46 -28.98 -0.62 17.78
#